data_AF-A0A158EBI5-F1
#
_entry.id   AF-A0A158EBI5-F1
#
_cell.length_a   1.000
_cell.length_b   1.000
_cell.length_c   1.000
_cell.angle_alpha   90.00
_cell.angle_beta   90.00
_cell.angle_gamma   90.00
#
_symmetry.space_group_name_H-M   'P 1'
#
loop_
_entity.id
_entity.type
_entity.pdbx_description
1 polymer ?
#
loop_
_entity_poly.entity_id
_entity_poly.type
_entity_poly.pdbx_seq_one_letter_code
_entity_poly.pdbx_strand_id
1 'polypeptide(L)'
;MRADSDTIKHHPSLRKLYERAAQFGWRCLSQEWAGYPARYNFECAEGHRFDLHAATVFYHQPGCPGCEADAIRERWMASLVQRGGTLVSGAFTGLLERYRLRCGNGHEWEAQGRKISAGNWCPQCRHAEAAQRMRSADGLERLKEAARAKGGRCLARRYVGRTGEYECKCAQRHRWKTTGAHLLAGHWCAQCAAQQRGASLRTIEGLEKMRAAAEAHGGVCLAQAYTGRLARYRFRCARGHEWETEGGLVLSGHWCKRCAHDQLRSTLAQMQAVALARGGRCLSTGYRNSRVKLTWECHRGHVWEAVPGSVKQGTWCPNCAVLDRTKKRGKRKRYDVDG
;
A
#
# COMPACT_ATOMS: atom_id res chain seq x y z
N MET A 1 43.63 -20.63 -66.80
CA MET A 1 44.17 -21.36 -65.64
C MET A 1 43.50 -20.80 -64.40
N ARG A 2 42.27 -21.22 -64.08
CA ARG A 2 41.96 -22.12 -62.94
C ARG A 2 42.92 -21.88 -61.76
N ALA A 3 42.61 -20.87 -60.97
CA ALA A 3 43.13 -20.74 -59.61
C ALA A 3 42.32 -21.69 -58.72
N ASP A 4 43.02 -22.62 -58.08
CA ASP A 4 42.46 -23.74 -57.33
C ASP A 4 41.53 -23.30 -56.21
N SER A 5 40.30 -23.81 -56.27
CA SER A 5 39.23 -23.68 -55.28
C SER A 5 39.37 -24.67 -54.11
N ASP A 6 40.57 -25.21 -53.85
CA ASP A 6 40.76 -26.37 -52.95
C ASP A 6 41.46 -26.08 -51.61
N THR A 7 41.89 -24.85 -51.32
CA THR A 7 42.52 -24.49 -50.04
C THR A 7 41.55 -24.12 -48.91
N ILE A 8 40.25 -24.11 -49.18
CA ILE A 8 39.20 -23.64 -48.25
C ILE A 8 38.87 -24.70 -47.15
N LYS A 9 39.43 -25.92 -47.21
CA LYS A 9 39.05 -27.06 -46.35
C LYS A 9 40.04 -27.49 -45.26
N HIS A 10 41.17 -26.79 -45.05
CA HIS A 10 42.32 -27.41 -44.36
C HIS A 10 42.69 -26.88 -42.97
N HIS A 11 41.93 -25.98 -42.33
CA HIS A 11 42.26 -25.64 -40.94
C HIS A 11 41.89 -26.83 -40.01
N PRO A 12 42.85 -27.45 -39.30
CA PRO A 12 42.61 -28.70 -38.55
C PRO A 12 41.52 -28.53 -37.49
N SER A 13 41.39 -27.33 -36.90
CA SER A 13 40.34 -27.02 -35.93
C SER A 13 38.95 -26.87 -36.56
N LEU A 14 38.83 -26.43 -37.82
CA LEU A 14 37.54 -26.36 -38.51
C LEU A 14 37.01 -27.76 -38.84
N ARG A 15 37.90 -28.66 -39.26
CA ARG A 15 37.56 -30.08 -39.47
C ARG A 15 37.08 -30.74 -38.18
N LYS A 16 37.80 -30.51 -37.06
CA LYS A 16 37.36 -30.98 -35.73
C LYS A 16 36.00 -30.38 -35.34
N LEU A 17 35.72 -29.13 -35.72
CA LEU A 17 34.43 -28.49 -35.47
C LEU A 17 33.31 -29.17 -36.28
N TYR A 18 33.56 -29.54 -37.54
CA TYR A 18 32.62 -30.30 -38.37
C TYR A 18 32.33 -31.69 -37.79
N GLU A 19 33.37 -32.44 -37.42
CA GLU A 19 33.23 -33.76 -36.80
C GLU A 19 32.44 -33.67 -35.48
N ARG A 20 32.73 -32.65 -34.67
CA ARG A 20 32.02 -32.41 -33.41
C ARG A 20 30.56 -31.99 -33.61
N ALA A 21 30.28 -31.11 -34.58
CA ALA A 21 28.92 -30.71 -34.92
C ALA A 21 28.11 -31.92 -35.42
N ALA A 22 28.70 -32.79 -36.23
CA ALA A 22 28.06 -34.01 -36.72
C ALA A 22 27.71 -35.00 -35.59
N GLN A 23 28.53 -35.09 -34.53
CA GLN A 23 28.21 -35.88 -33.33
C GLN A 23 26.93 -35.40 -32.63
N PHE A 24 26.59 -34.11 -32.74
CA PHE A 24 25.34 -33.54 -32.24
C PHE A 24 24.19 -33.58 -33.26
N GLY A 25 24.41 -34.17 -34.44
CA GLY A 25 23.44 -34.18 -35.54
C GLY A 25 23.29 -32.82 -36.23
N TRP A 26 24.33 -31.98 -36.21
CA TRP A 26 24.32 -30.64 -36.80
C TRP A 26 25.25 -30.54 -38.00
N ARG A 27 24.85 -29.71 -38.96
CA ARG A 27 25.67 -29.26 -40.08
C ARG A 27 26.27 -27.89 -39.77
N CYS A 28 27.59 -27.77 -39.76
CA CYS A 28 28.25 -26.48 -39.69
C CYS A 28 28.19 -25.79 -41.07
N LEU A 29 27.73 -24.54 -41.08
CA LEU A 29 27.58 -23.72 -42.28
C LEU A 29 28.78 -22.78 -42.51
N SER A 30 29.57 -22.53 -41.46
CA SER A 30 30.77 -21.70 -41.54
C SER A 30 31.90 -22.41 -42.30
N GLN A 31 32.57 -21.69 -43.19
CA GLN A 31 33.59 -22.21 -44.10
C GLN A 31 35.03 -21.80 -43.70
N GLU A 32 35.18 -20.88 -42.76
CA GLU A 32 36.48 -20.34 -42.35
C GLU A 32 36.69 -20.50 -40.84
N TRP A 33 37.94 -20.75 -40.43
CA TRP A 33 38.33 -20.79 -39.01
C TRP A 33 38.80 -19.41 -38.53
N ALA A 34 38.07 -18.85 -37.57
CA ALA A 34 38.36 -17.54 -36.97
C ALA A 34 38.79 -17.65 -35.49
N GLY A 35 39.14 -18.85 -35.00
CA GLY A 35 39.58 -19.09 -33.63
C GLY A 35 38.47 -19.60 -32.69
N TYR A 36 38.85 -19.94 -31.46
CA TYR A 36 37.95 -20.51 -30.44
C TYR A 36 36.86 -19.54 -29.92
N PRO A 37 37.15 -18.24 -29.74
CA PRO A 37 36.14 -17.26 -29.33
C PRO A 37 35.23 -16.80 -30.48
N ALA A 38 35.48 -17.23 -31.72
CA ALA A 38 34.62 -16.88 -32.84
C ALA A 38 33.31 -17.67 -32.80
N ARG A 39 32.26 -17.08 -33.39
CA ARG A 39 30.94 -17.68 -33.55
C ARG A 39 30.83 -18.33 -34.92
N TYR A 40 30.26 -19.54 -34.94
CA TYR A 40 30.10 -20.34 -36.14
C TYR A 40 28.62 -20.69 -36.30
N ASN A 41 28.14 -20.71 -37.54
CA ASN A 41 26.75 -20.99 -37.86
C ASN A 41 26.54 -22.50 -38.01
N PHE A 42 25.46 -23.00 -37.44
CA PHE A 42 25.06 -24.40 -37.46
C PHE A 42 23.58 -24.54 -37.85
N GLU A 43 23.25 -25.71 -38.38
CA GLU A 43 21.88 -26.12 -38.70
C GLU A 43 21.65 -27.52 -38.13
N CYS A 44 20.62 -27.73 -37.33
CA CYS A 44 20.29 -29.06 -36.81
C CYS A 44 19.43 -29.88 -37.80
N ALA A 45 19.20 -31.15 -37.48
CA ALA A 45 18.35 -32.04 -38.27
C ALA A 45 16.91 -31.52 -38.46
N GLU A 46 16.37 -30.79 -37.47
CA GLU A 46 15.04 -30.16 -37.54
C GLU A 46 15.04 -28.83 -38.31
N GLY A 47 16.17 -28.42 -38.91
CA GLY A 47 16.28 -27.20 -39.72
C GLY A 47 16.48 -25.90 -38.94
N HIS A 48 16.65 -25.96 -37.61
CA HIS A 48 16.95 -24.76 -36.81
C HIS A 48 18.35 -24.24 -37.11
N ARG A 49 18.44 -22.95 -37.43
CA ARG A 49 19.71 -22.24 -37.63
C ARG A 49 20.07 -21.43 -36.41
N PHE A 50 21.29 -21.60 -35.92
CA PHE A 50 21.80 -20.94 -34.73
C PHE A 50 23.32 -20.83 -34.80
N ASP A 51 23.90 -20.00 -33.96
CA ASP A 51 25.34 -19.81 -33.91
C ASP A 51 25.90 -19.97 -32.49
N LEU A 52 27.06 -20.61 -32.39
CA LEU A 52 27.73 -20.90 -31.13
C LEU A 52 29.21 -20.58 -31.23
N HIS A 53 29.84 -20.32 -30.09
CA HIS A 53 31.29 -20.21 -30.01
C HIS A 53 31.91 -21.59 -30.22
N ALA A 54 33.03 -21.67 -30.95
CA ALA A 54 33.73 -22.95 -31.14
C ALA A 54 34.11 -23.60 -29.79
N ALA A 55 34.53 -22.81 -28.80
CA ALA A 55 34.79 -23.30 -27.45
C ALA A 55 33.59 -24.05 -26.83
N THR A 56 32.36 -23.55 -27.04
CA THR A 56 31.13 -24.19 -26.53
C THR A 56 30.88 -25.55 -27.18
N VAL A 57 31.14 -25.67 -28.48
CA VAL A 57 30.96 -26.92 -29.24
C VAL A 57 31.99 -27.98 -28.83
N PHE A 58 33.23 -27.57 -28.54
CA PHE A 58 34.29 -28.49 -28.13
C PHE A 58 34.16 -28.96 -26.68
N TYR A 59 33.97 -28.02 -25.74
CA TYR A 59 34.12 -28.29 -24.32
C TYR A 59 32.81 -28.51 -23.57
N HIS A 60 31.66 -28.28 -24.21
CA HIS A 60 30.35 -28.55 -23.63
C HIS A 60 29.58 -29.54 -24.51
N GLN A 61 28.44 -30.01 -23.98
CA GLN A 61 27.44 -30.77 -24.74
C GLN A 61 26.20 -29.89 -24.95
N PRO A 62 26.30 -28.82 -25.78
CA PRO A 62 25.16 -27.97 -26.03
C PRO A 62 24.06 -28.74 -26.78
N GLY A 63 22.80 -28.54 -26.41
CA GLY A 63 21.66 -28.89 -27.24
C GLY A 63 21.42 -27.84 -28.33
N CYS A 64 20.53 -28.13 -29.28
CA CYS A 64 20.07 -27.14 -30.24
C CYS A 64 19.09 -26.17 -29.53
N PRO A 65 19.37 -24.86 -29.47
CA PRO A 65 18.49 -23.89 -28.79
C PRO A 65 17.08 -23.83 -29.37
N GLY A 66 16.95 -24.03 -30.70
CA GLY A 66 15.65 -24.08 -31.38
C GLY A 66 14.83 -25.29 -30.97
N CYS A 67 15.43 -26.49 -30.99
CA CYS A 67 14.77 -27.71 -30.53
C CYS A 67 14.40 -27.64 -29.05
N GLU A 68 15.25 -27.04 -28.21
CA GLU A 68 14.92 -26.84 -26.79
C GLU A 68 13.74 -25.88 -26.60
N ALA A 69 13.72 -24.77 -27.35
CA ALA A 69 12.61 -23.82 -27.34
C ALA A 69 11.30 -24.46 -27.82
N ASP A 70 11.34 -25.29 -28.87
CA ASP A 70 10.20 -26.05 -29.37
C ASP A 70 9.69 -27.05 -28.33
N ALA A 71 10.58 -27.82 -27.71
CA ALA A 71 10.22 -28.75 -26.64
C ALA A 71 9.63 -28.04 -25.41
N ILE A 72 10.09 -26.83 -25.07
CA ILE A 72 9.48 -26.00 -24.03
C ILE A 72 8.08 -25.54 -24.46
N ARG A 73 7.93 -25.07 -25.71
CA ARG A 73 6.65 -24.62 -26.27
C ARG A 73 5.63 -25.75 -26.24
N GLU A 74 5.98 -26.94 -26.73
CA GLU A 74 5.10 -28.10 -26.77
C GLU A 74 4.65 -28.53 -25.37
N ARG A 75 5.59 -28.65 -24.42
CA ARG A 75 5.26 -28.98 -23.02
C ARG A 75 4.35 -27.93 -22.39
N TRP A 76 4.62 -26.66 -22.65
CA TRP A 76 3.81 -25.57 -22.13
C TRP A 76 2.39 -25.60 -22.72
N MET A 77 2.25 -25.76 -24.03
CA MET A 77 0.95 -25.89 -24.70
C MET A 77 0.19 -27.13 -24.23
N ALA A 78 0.84 -28.28 -24.09
CA ALA A 78 0.24 -29.49 -23.54
C ALA A 78 -0.28 -29.27 -22.11
N SER A 79 0.46 -28.52 -21.27
CA SER A 79 0.02 -28.19 -19.91
C SER A 79 -1.24 -27.32 -19.89
N LEU A 80 -1.44 -26.45 -20.89
CA LEU A 80 -2.68 -25.70 -21.03
C LEU A 80 -3.85 -26.63 -21.36
N VAL A 81 -3.68 -27.48 -22.38
CA VAL A 81 -4.71 -28.41 -22.85
C VAL A 81 -5.12 -29.38 -21.73
N GLN A 82 -4.15 -29.95 -21.02
CA GLN A 82 -4.40 -30.87 -19.90
C GLN A 82 -5.27 -30.24 -18.80
N ARG A 83 -5.14 -28.92 -18.59
CA ARG A 83 -5.90 -28.17 -17.59
C ARG A 83 -7.16 -27.52 -18.16
N GLY A 84 -7.55 -27.91 -19.37
CA GLY A 84 -8.71 -27.38 -20.08
C GLY A 84 -8.59 -25.90 -20.40
N GLY A 85 -7.39 -25.38 -20.61
CA GLY A 85 -7.15 -23.97 -20.92
C GLY A 85 -6.67 -23.74 -22.35
N THR A 86 -6.86 -22.52 -22.82
CA THR A 86 -6.42 -22.05 -24.14
C THR A 86 -5.65 -20.74 -24.02
N LEU A 87 -4.73 -20.52 -24.97
CA LEU A 87 -4.08 -19.24 -25.18
C LEU A 87 -5.03 -18.34 -25.99
N VAL A 88 -5.39 -17.18 -25.43
CA VAL A 88 -6.40 -16.28 -26.03
C VAL A 88 -5.81 -15.43 -27.15
N SER A 89 -4.56 -14.98 -26.97
CA SER A 89 -3.92 -14.07 -27.93
C SER A 89 -2.41 -14.26 -27.96
N GLY A 90 -1.86 -14.23 -29.17
CA GLY A 90 -0.43 -14.35 -29.44
C GLY A 90 0.03 -15.81 -29.53
N ALA A 91 1.33 -15.98 -29.78
CA ALA A 91 2.02 -17.26 -29.73
C ALA A 91 2.90 -17.34 -28.48
N PHE A 92 3.18 -18.55 -28.02
CA PHE A 92 4.17 -18.75 -26.97
C PHE A 92 5.58 -18.45 -27.51
N THR A 93 6.26 -17.54 -26.84
CA THR A 93 7.59 -17.02 -27.19
C THR A 93 8.65 -17.33 -26.13
N GLY A 94 8.25 -17.70 -24.90
CA GLY A 94 9.18 -18.05 -23.82
C GLY A 94 8.55 -18.01 -22.43
N LEU A 95 9.23 -18.60 -21.44
CA LEU A 95 8.69 -18.72 -20.08
C LEU A 95 8.67 -17.41 -19.28
N LEU A 96 9.39 -16.38 -19.72
CA LEU A 96 9.47 -15.11 -19.01
C LEU A 96 8.37 -14.12 -19.43
N GLU A 97 7.72 -14.36 -20.56
CA GLU A 97 6.67 -13.47 -21.06
C GLU A 97 5.32 -13.73 -20.40
N ARG A 98 4.42 -12.76 -20.54
CA ARG A 98 3.05 -12.81 -20.03
C ARG A 98 2.08 -13.15 -21.14
N TYR A 99 1.16 -14.06 -20.84
CA TYR A 99 0.18 -14.57 -21.79
C TYR A 99 -1.23 -14.42 -21.23
N ARG A 100 -2.16 -14.07 -22.12
CA ARG A 100 -3.60 -14.06 -21.82
C ARG A 100 -4.17 -15.44 -22.06
N LEU A 101 -4.68 -16.06 -20.99
CA LEU A 101 -5.15 -17.43 -20.96
C LEU A 101 -6.62 -17.47 -20.63
N ARG A 102 -7.33 -18.49 -21.13
CA ARG A 102 -8.72 -18.78 -20.81
C ARG A 102 -8.82 -20.20 -20.28
N CYS A 103 -9.55 -20.44 -19.20
CA CYS A 103 -9.79 -21.79 -18.68
C CYS A 103 -11.12 -22.36 -19.21
N GLY A 104 -11.37 -23.64 -18.95
CA GLY A 104 -12.60 -24.34 -19.37
C GLY A 104 -13.87 -23.75 -18.77
N ASN A 105 -13.79 -23.04 -17.64
CA ASN A 105 -14.90 -22.29 -17.05
C ASN A 105 -15.10 -20.90 -17.68
N GLY A 106 -14.35 -20.56 -18.72
CA GLY A 106 -14.48 -19.30 -19.46
C GLY A 106 -13.78 -18.10 -18.82
N HIS A 107 -13.04 -18.26 -17.72
CA HIS A 107 -12.32 -17.15 -17.10
C HIS A 107 -11.06 -16.80 -17.89
N GLU A 108 -10.88 -15.52 -18.18
CA GLU A 108 -9.67 -14.98 -18.78
C GLU A 108 -8.78 -14.35 -17.73
N TRP A 109 -7.47 -14.59 -17.80
CA TRP A 109 -6.48 -13.95 -16.94
C TRP A 109 -5.13 -13.85 -17.64
N GLU A 110 -4.25 -13.00 -17.09
CA GLU A 110 -2.87 -12.88 -17.56
C GLU A 110 -1.90 -13.53 -16.57
N ALA A 111 -0.99 -14.34 -17.08
CA ALA A 111 0.04 -15.00 -16.27
C ALA A 111 1.35 -15.16 -17.03
N GLN A 112 2.45 -15.21 -16.28
CA GLN A 112 3.77 -15.47 -16.84
C GLN A 112 3.93 -16.96 -17.20
N GLY A 113 4.57 -17.28 -18.33
CA GLY A 113 4.75 -18.67 -18.80
C GLY A 113 5.30 -19.61 -17.71
N ARG A 114 6.36 -19.20 -17.00
CA ARG A 114 6.98 -19.97 -15.90
C ARG A 114 6.02 -20.25 -14.74
N LYS A 115 5.07 -19.36 -14.46
CA LYS A 115 4.12 -19.53 -13.35
C LYS A 115 3.12 -20.63 -13.68
N ILE A 116 2.73 -20.73 -14.95
CA ILE A 116 1.88 -21.80 -15.46
C ILE A 116 2.62 -23.13 -15.41
N SER A 117 3.88 -23.17 -15.88
CA SER A 117 4.74 -24.37 -15.77
C SER A 117 4.95 -24.83 -14.33
N ALA A 118 5.07 -23.88 -13.38
CA ALA A 118 5.16 -24.16 -11.95
C ALA A 118 3.83 -24.61 -11.31
N GLY A 119 2.76 -24.71 -12.08
CA GLY A 119 1.48 -25.24 -11.65
C GLY A 119 0.45 -24.19 -11.19
N ASN A 120 0.77 -22.89 -11.23
CA ASN A 120 -0.24 -21.87 -10.97
C ASN A 120 -1.26 -21.83 -12.10
N TRP A 121 -2.54 -21.66 -11.75
CA TRP A 121 -3.64 -21.69 -12.70
C TRP A 121 -4.67 -20.59 -12.43
N CYS A 122 -5.82 -20.68 -13.08
CA CYS A 122 -6.94 -19.74 -13.01
C CYS A 122 -7.26 -19.31 -11.56
N PRO A 123 -7.01 -18.04 -11.20
CA PRO A 123 -7.29 -17.53 -9.87
C PRO A 123 -8.77 -17.63 -9.51
N GLN A 124 -9.66 -17.33 -10.45
CA GLN A 124 -11.10 -17.36 -10.23
C GLN A 124 -11.59 -18.77 -9.88
N CYS A 125 -11.15 -19.80 -10.62
CA CYS A 125 -11.48 -21.19 -10.30
C CYS A 125 -10.94 -21.59 -8.92
N ARG A 126 -9.68 -21.23 -8.62
CA ARG A 126 -9.08 -21.51 -7.30
C ARG A 126 -9.86 -20.86 -6.17
N HIS A 127 -10.29 -19.61 -6.34
CA HIS A 127 -11.10 -18.91 -5.34
C HIS A 127 -12.50 -19.53 -5.21
N ALA A 128 -13.12 -19.93 -6.31
CA ALA A 128 -14.42 -20.60 -6.30
C ALA A 128 -14.36 -21.96 -5.59
N GLU A 129 -13.35 -22.78 -5.87
CA GLU A 129 -13.11 -24.06 -5.18
C GLU A 129 -12.83 -23.86 -3.69
N ALA A 130 -11.97 -22.91 -3.34
CA ALA A 130 -11.68 -22.59 -1.95
C ALA A 130 -12.96 -22.11 -1.22
N ALA A 131 -13.75 -21.25 -1.86
CA ALA A 131 -15.04 -20.80 -1.33
C ALA A 131 -16.04 -21.94 -1.18
N GLN A 132 -16.03 -22.92 -2.09
CA GLN A 132 -16.88 -24.12 -1.99
C GLN A 132 -16.45 -25.05 -0.85
N ARG A 133 -15.14 -25.31 -0.68
CA ARG A 133 -14.63 -26.09 0.46
C ARG A 133 -14.94 -25.43 1.80
N MET A 134 -14.98 -24.09 1.85
CA MET A 134 -15.31 -23.32 3.05
C MET A 134 -16.83 -23.14 3.28
N ARG A 135 -17.69 -23.63 2.39
CA ARG A 135 -19.14 -23.63 2.62
C ARG A 135 -19.51 -24.80 3.53
N SER A 136 -19.65 -24.52 4.83
CA SER A 136 -20.34 -25.43 5.76
C SER A 136 -21.78 -25.66 5.26
N ALA A 137 -22.21 -26.92 5.21
CA ALA A 137 -23.56 -27.30 4.80
C ALA A 137 -24.64 -26.57 5.62
N ASP A 138 -24.37 -26.35 6.92
CA ASP A 138 -25.29 -25.70 7.86
C ASP A 138 -25.17 -24.17 7.90
N GLY A 139 -24.37 -23.58 7.00
CA GLY A 139 -24.08 -22.15 7.01
C GLY A 139 -25.33 -21.27 6.88
N LEU A 140 -26.33 -21.69 6.10
CA LEU A 140 -27.57 -20.94 5.94
C LEU A 140 -28.44 -20.97 7.20
N GLU A 141 -28.55 -22.14 7.83
CA GLU A 141 -29.38 -22.32 9.02
C GLU A 141 -28.82 -21.52 10.19
N ARG A 142 -27.49 -21.53 10.37
CA ARG A 142 -26.82 -20.67 11.38
C ARG A 142 -27.07 -19.18 11.16
N LEU A 143 -27.12 -18.71 9.91
CA LEU A 143 -27.45 -17.31 9.60
C LEU A 143 -28.91 -16.99 9.92
N LYS A 144 -29.84 -17.90 9.61
CA LYS A 144 -31.26 -17.74 9.94
C LYS A 144 -31.50 -17.76 11.45
N GLU A 145 -30.82 -18.63 12.18
CA GLU A 145 -30.88 -18.72 13.64
C GLU A 145 -30.34 -17.45 14.31
N ALA A 146 -29.14 -16.99 13.91
CA ALA A 146 -28.57 -15.74 14.40
C ALA A 146 -29.51 -14.55 14.15
N ALA A 147 -30.22 -14.57 13.02
CA ALA A 147 -31.23 -13.58 12.70
C ALA A 147 -32.47 -13.65 13.61
N ARG A 148 -32.99 -14.85 13.86
CA ARG A 148 -34.12 -15.07 14.78
C ARG A 148 -33.78 -14.65 16.20
N ALA A 149 -32.56 -14.96 16.66
CA ALA A 149 -32.06 -14.58 17.99
C ALA A 149 -32.04 -13.06 18.22
N LYS A 150 -31.96 -12.26 17.15
CA LYS A 150 -32.00 -10.78 17.20
C LYS A 150 -33.38 -10.19 16.86
N GLY A 151 -34.42 -11.01 16.88
CA GLY A 151 -35.80 -10.57 16.62
C GLY A 151 -36.03 -10.17 15.17
N GLY A 152 -35.40 -10.84 14.21
CA GLY A 152 -35.71 -10.65 12.80
C GLY A 152 -35.42 -11.88 11.95
N ARG A 153 -35.24 -11.68 10.64
CA ARG A 153 -35.09 -12.77 9.68
C ARG A 153 -34.06 -12.47 8.62
N CYS A 154 -33.21 -13.46 8.34
CA CYS A 154 -32.38 -13.49 7.14
C CYS A 154 -33.26 -13.94 5.96
N LEU A 155 -33.26 -13.18 4.86
CA LEU A 155 -34.09 -13.43 3.68
C LEU A 155 -33.36 -14.29 2.63
N ALA A 156 -32.15 -14.75 2.93
CA ALA A 156 -31.33 -15.51 2.02
C ALA A 156 -31.90 -16.90 1.73
N ARG A 157 -31.89 -17.30 0.46
CA ARG A 157 -32.31 -18.64 0.01
C ARG A 157 -31.16 -19.64 -0.07
N ARG A 158 -29.91 -19.17 -0.17
CA ARG A 158 -28.71 -19.99 -0.30
C ARG A 158 -27.56 -19.42 0.50
N TYR A 159 -26.68 -20.27 1.01
CA TYR A 159 -25.43 -19.86 1.66
C TYR A 159 -24.34 -19.65 0.60
N VAL A 160 -23.83 -18.43 0.53
CA VAL A 160 -22.75 -18.03 -0.39
C VAL A 160 -21.39 -17.87 0.32
N GLY A 161 -21.29 -18.22 1.61
CA GLY A 161 -20.08 -18.12 2.42
C GLY A 161 -20.09 -16.99 3.45
N ARG A 162 -19.09 -16.95 4.34
CA ARG A 162 -19.02 -15.96 5.45
C ARG A 162 -18.83 -14.53 4.95
N THR A 163 -18.11 -14.33 3.86
CA THR A 163 -17.88 -12.99 3.27
C THR A 163 -18.98 -12.58 2.30
N GLY A 164 -19.87 -13.51 1.94
CA GLY A 164 -20.98 -13.21 1.03
C GLY A 164 -22.02 -12.31 1.68
N GLU A 165 -22.75 -11.58 0.83
CA GLU A 165 -23.79 -10.64 1.25
C GLU A 165 -25.14 -11.34 1.43
N TYR A 166 -25.84 -10.95 2.49
CA TYR A 166 -27.15 -11.47 2.85
C TYR A 166 -28.08 -10.32 3.19
N GLU A 167 -29.32 -10.39 2.70
CA GLU A 167 -30.36 -9.43 3.04
C GLU A 167 -31.09 -9.86 4.32
N CYS A 168 -31.25 -8.93 5.26
CA CYS A 168 -31.92 -9.16 6.54
C CYS A 168 -33.04 -8.15 6.75
N LYS A 169 -34.05 -8.55 7.54
CA LYS A 169 -35.16 -7.71 7.97
C LYS A 169 -35.35 -7.83 9.48
N CYS A 170 -35.36 -6.71 10.21
CA CYS A 170 -35.62 -6.71 11.66
C CYS A 170 -37.12 -6.59 11.98
N ALA A 171 -37.49 -6.74 13.25
CA ALA A 171 -38.86 -6.51 13.75
C ALA A 171 -39.42 -5.13 13.39
N GLN A 172 -38.59 -4.08 13.46
CA GLN A 172 -38.96 -2.71 13.05
C GLN A 172 -39.04 -2.53 11.52
N ARG A 173 -39.08 -3.63 10.76
CA ARG A 173 -39.20 -3.69 9.29
C ARG A 173 -38.05 -3.06 8.48
N HIS A 174 -36.99 -2.57 9.11
CA HIS A 174 -35.79 -2.13 8.38
C HIS A 174 -35.18 -3.29 7.60
N ARG A 175 -34.80 -3.03 6.34
CA ARG A 175 -34.10 -3.98 5.47
C ARG A 175 -32.69 -3.48 5.23
N TRP A 176 -31.71 -4.39 5.29
CA TRP A 176 -30.32 -4.05 5.01
C TRP A 176 -29.56 -5.27 4.47
N LYS A 177 -28.42 -5.00 3.85
CA LYS A 177 -27.44 -6.01 3.44
C LYS A 177 -26.30 -6.06 4.45
N THR A 178 -25.84 -7.26 4.78
CA THR A 178 -24.68 -7.49 5.65
C THR A 178 -23.95 -8.76 5.25
N THR A 179 -22.73 -8.96 5.75
CA THR A 179 -21.99 -10.20 5.49
C THR A 179 -22.37 -11.29 6.47
N GLY A 180 -22.21 -12.56 6.06
CA GLY A 180 -22.49 -13.70 6.92
C GLY A 180 -21.63 -13.70 8.19
N ALA A 181 -20.38 -13.25 8.10
CA ALA A 181 -19.47 -13.10 9.23
C ALA A 181 -20.00 -12.11 10.26
N HIS A 182 -20.49 -10.94 9.84
CA HIS A 182 -21.08 -9.95 10.73
C HIS A 182 -22.36 -10.44 11.40
N LEU A 183 -23.20 -11.17 10.65
CA LEU A 183 -24.42 -11.75 11.19
C LEU A 183 -24.13 -12.78 12.29
N LEU A 184 -23.18 -13.68 12.02
CA LEU A 184 -22.76 -14.72 12.97
C LEU A 184 -22.02 -14.14 14.17
N ALA A 185 -21.34 -13.00 14.01
CA ALA A 185 -20.71 -12.25 15.10
C ALA A 185 -21.73 -11.44 15.94
N GLY A 186 -23.03 -11.46 15.57
CA GLY A 186 -24.10 -10.83 16.35
C GLY A 186 -24.35 -9.36 15.99
N HIS A 187 -23.72 -8.81 14.95
CA HIS A 187 -24.08 -7.50 14.42
C HIS A 187 -25.42 -7.58 13.69
N TRP A 188 -26.30 -6.62 13.96
CA TRP A 188 -27.69 -6.68 13.52
C TRP A 188 -28.14 -5.43 12.75
N CYS A 189 -29.15 -4.71 13.26
CA CYS A 189 -29.73 -3.55 12.61
C CYS A 189 -29.10 -2.25 13.13
N ALA A 190 -28.30 -1.59 12.30
CA ALA A 190 -27.65 -0.32 12.64
C ALA A 190 -28.67 0.79 12.95
N GLN A 191 -29.82 0.80 12.26
CA GLN A 191 -30.88 1.79 12.47
C GLN A 191 -31.54 1.60 13.84
N CYS A 192 -31.88 0.37 14.23
CA CYS A 192 -32.40 0.08 15.58
C CYS A 192 -31.37 0.40 16.66
N ALA A 193 -30.10 0.05 16.45
CA ALA A 193 -29.03 0.39 17.39
C ALA A 193 -28.82 1.90 17.52
N ALA A 194 -28.97 2.66 16.44
CA ALA A 194 -28.92 4.13 16.48
C ALA A 194 -30.13 4.72 17.21
N GLN A 195 -31.34 4.20 16.97
CA GLN A 195 -32.56 4.65 17.64
C GLN A 195 -32.49 4.39 19.16
N GLN A 196 -32.03 3.21 19.58
CA GLN A 196 -31.85 2.88 21.00
C GLN A 196 -30.79 3.77 21.67
N ARG A 197 -29.63 3.98 21.02
CA ARG A 197 -28.60 4.91 21.52
C ARG A 197 -29.09 6.36 21.59
N GLY A 198 -29.87 6.79 20.61
CA GLY A 198 -30.47 8.13 20.59
C GLY A 198 -31.58 8.31 21.62
N ALA A 199 -32.27 7.23 22.02
CA ALA A 199 -33.27 7.26 23.09
C ALA A 199 -32.61 7.26 24.49
N SER A 200 -31.59 6.42 24.70
CA SER A 200 -30.85 6.36 25.97
C SER A 200 -30.04 7.63 26.26
N LEU A 201 -29.74 8.43 25.24
CA LEU A 201 -29.07 9.73 25.37
C LEU A 201 -30.05 10.90 25.53
N ARG A 202 -31.37 10.71 25.36
CA ARG A 202 -32.39 11.76 25.52
C ARG A 202 -32.87 11.95 26.96
N THR A 203 -32.35 11.17 27.90
CA THR A 203 -32.67 11.28 29.33
C THR A 203 -31.84 12.38 29.99
N ILE A 204 -32.39 12.90 31.10
CA ILE A 204 -31.90 14.00 31.96
C ILE A 204 -30.38 13.95 32.24
N GLU A 205 -29.79 12.75 32.28
CA GLU A 205 -28.35 12.49 32.43
C GLU A 205 -27.47 13.18 31.35
N GLY A 206 -27.99 13.37 30.13
CA GLY A 206 -27.28 14.06 29.06
C GLY A 206 -27.08 15.55 29.31
N LEU A 207 -28.07 16.20 29.92
CA LEU A 207 -27.99 17.61 30.31
C LEU A 207 -27.06 17.79 31.51
N GLU A 208 -27.12 16.88 32.48
CA GLU A 208 -26.21 16.85 33.64
C GLU A 208 -24.75 16.73 33.20
N LYS A 209 -24.45 15.81 32.26
CA LYS A 209 -23.09 15.69 31.69
C LYS A 209 -22.63 16.97 31.00
N MET A 210 -23.52 17.67 30.28
CA MET A 210 -23.16 18.95 29.67
C MET A 210 -22.92 20.05 30.71
N ARG A 211 -23.70 20.09 31.78
CA ARG A 211 -23.52 21.04 32.89
C ARG A 211 -22.21 20.77 33.63
N ALA A 212 -21.93 19.51 33.98
CA ALA A 212 -20.67 19.10 34.59
C ALA A 212 -19.45 19.43 33.69
N ALA A 213 -19.55 19.19 32.38
CA ALA A 213 -18.50 19.55 31.44
C ALA A 213 -18.29 21.08 31.36
N ALA A 214 -19.36 21.86 31.44
CA ALA A 214 -19.27 23.31 31.50
C ALA A 214 -18.58 23.80 32.78
N GLU A 215 -18.98 23.25 33.92
CA GLU A 215 -18.42 23.56 35.23
C GLU A 215 -16.93 23.18 35.32
N ALA A 216 -16.54 22.03 34.77
CA ALA A 216 -15.14 21.61 34.71
C ALA A 216 -14.24 22.61 33.95
N HIS A 217 -14.82 23.37 33.02
CA HIS A 217 -14.13 24.45 32.31
C HIS A 217 -14.41 25.85 32.90
N GLY A 218 -14.94 25.91 34.12
CA GLY A 218 -15.25 27.15 34.84
C GLY A 218 -16.36 27.98 34.18
N GLY A 219 -17.28 27.35 33.45
CA GLY A 219 -18.41 28.05 32.84
C GLY A 219 -19.73 27.35 33.06
N VAL A 220 -20.76 27.80 32.36
CA VAL A 220 -22.15 27.35 32.55
C VAL A 220 -22.77 26.95 31.22
N CYS A 221 -23.57 25.89 31.26
CA CYS A 221 -24.46 25.50 30.17
C CYS A 221 -25.80 26.22 30.35
N LEU A 222 -26.22 26.98 29.34
CA LEU A 222 -27.47 27.76 29.36
C LEU A 222 -28.68 26.97 28.82
N ALA A 223 -28.48 25.70 28.44
CA ALA A 223 -29.54 24.86 27.92
C ALA A 223 -30.48 24.35 29.03
N GLN A 224 -31.77 24.34 28.72
CA GLN A 224 -32.82 23.81 29.62
C GLN A 224 -33.18 22.36 29.33
N ALA A 225 -32.87 21.86 28.12
CA ALA A 225 -33.15 20.48 27.70
C ALA A 225 -32.00 19.93 26.83
N TYR A 226 -31.78 18.62 26.90
CA TYR A 226 -30.83 17.91 26.04
C TYR A 226 -31.57 17.24 24.88
N THR A 227 -31.31 17.71 23.67
CA THR A 227 -31.96 17.23 22.43
C THR A 227 -31.08 16.27 21.64
N GLY A 228 -29.82 16.05 22.06
CA GLY A 228 -28.88 15.11 21.46
C GLY A 228 -27.46 15.66 21.30
N ARG A 229 -26.51 14.78 20.98
CA ARG A 229 -25.06 15.12 20.89
C ARG A 229 -24.73 16.10 19.76
N LEU A 230 -25.42 16.00 18.63
CA LEU A 230 -25.21 16.86 17.45
C LEU A 230 -26.04 18.15 17.51
N ALA A 231 -26.93 18.29 18.48
CA ALA A 231 -27.68 19.52 18.66
C ALA A 231 -26.78 20.62 19.21
N ARG A 232 -27.15 21.86 18.92
CA ARG A 232 -26.42 23.07 19.31
C ARG A 232 -26.98 23.64 20.60
N TYR A 233 -26.10 24.03 21.51
CA TYR A 233 -26.43 24.56 22.83
C TYR A 233 -25.63 25.82 23.12
N ARG A 234 -26.21 26.71 23.92
CA ARG A 234 -25.56 27.95 24.38
C ARG A 234 -24.77 27.70 25.67
N PHE A 235 -23.56 28.25 25.72
CA PHE A 235 -22.65 28.17 26.86
C PHE A 235 -22.06 29.54 27.17
N ARG A 236 -21.63 29.74 28.43
CA ARG A 236 -20.91 30.94 28.88
C ARG A 236 -19.67 30.51 29.67
N CYS A 237 -18.49 31.06 29.38
CA CYS A 237 -17.27 30.75 30.14
C CYS A 237 -17.06 31.70 31.34
N ALA A 238 -16.11 31.39 32.23
CA ALA A 238 -15.69 32.25 33.36
C ALA A 238 -15.43 33.71 32.97
N ARG A 239 -14.88 33.94 31.77
CA ARG A 239 -14.57 35.29 31.26
C ARG A 239 -15.76 35.99 30.60
N GLY A 240 -16.97 35.44 30.75
CA GLY A 240 -18.21 36.03 30.25
C GLY A 240 -18.48 35.84 28.76
N HIS A 241 -17.64 35.11 28.01
CA HIS A 241 -17.92 34.85 26.60
C HIS A 241 -19.08 33.89 26.43
N GLU A 242 -20.10 34.28 25.67
CA GLU A 242 -21.18 33.41 25.24
C GLU A 242 -20.95 32.88 23.83
N TRP A 243 -21.26 31.61 23.59
CA TRP A 243 -21.25 31.03 22.26
C TRP A 243 -22.22 29.85 22.15
N GLU A 244 -22.47 29.44 20.91
CA GLU A 244 -23.30 28.29 20.59
C GLU A 244 -22.49 27.23 19.84
N THR A 245 -22.54 25.98 20.30
CA THR A 245 -21.81 24.86 19.69
C THR A 245 -22.51 23.53 19.93
N GLU A 246 -22.06 22.48 19.22
CA GLU A 246 -22.60 21.13 19.37
C GLU A 246 -22.24 20.54 20.73
N GLY A 247 -23.22 19.93 21.42
CA GLY A 247 -23.01 19.36 22.75
C GLY A 247 -21.91 18.29 22.75
N GLY A 248 -21.76 17.55 21.65
CA GLY A 248 -20.73 16.54 21.47
C GLY A 248 -19.30 17.06 21.49
N LEU A 249 -19.08 18.31 21.08
CA LEU A 249 -17.77 18.95 21.09
C LEU A 249 -17.38 19.34 22.51
N VAL A 250 -18.32 19.91 23.27
CA VAL A 250 -18.14 20.23 24.69
C VAL A 250 -17.86 18.97 25.51
N LEU A 251 -18.64 17.91 25.30
CA LEU A 251 -18.43 16.63 25.96
C LEU A 251 -17.08 15.97 25.60
N SER A 252 -16.47 16.35 24.47
CA SER A 252 -15.12 15.92 24.08
C SER A 252 -13.99 16.87 24.52
N GLY A 253 -14.30 17.92 25.30
CA GLY A 253 -13.31 18.85 25.87
C GLY A 253 -13.06 20.13 25.06
N HIS A 254 -13.83 20.40 24.00
CA HIS A 254 -13.76 21.68 23.30
C HIS A 254 -14.63 22.73 23.99
N TRP A 255 -14.04 23.86 24.39
CA TRP A 255 -14.73 24.87 25.18
C TRP A 255 -14.81 26.24 24.47
N CYS A 256 -14.28 27.29 25.10
CA CYS A 256 -14.36 28.65 24.59
C CYS A 256 -13.21 28.96 23.61
N LYS A 257 -13.52 29.09 22.32
CA LYS A 257 -12.55 29.45 21.28
C LYS A 257 -11.85 30.79 21.52
N ARG A 258 -12.57 31.78 22.06
CA ARG A 258 -11.99 33.09 22.42
C ARG A 258 -10.95 32.94 23.53
N CYS A 259 -11.21 32.12 24.54
CA CYS A 259 -10.22 31.78 25.57
C CYS A 259 -9.01 31.05 25.04
N ALA A 260 -9.21 30.07 24.17
CA ALA A 260 -8.09 29.40 23.52
C ALA A 260 -7.21 30.40 22.73
N HIS A 261 -7.83 31.32 21.99
CA HIS A 261 -7.10 32.30 21.18
C HIS A 261 -6.33 33.33 22.03
N ASP A 262 -6.93 33.85 23.10
CA ASP A 262 -6.25 34.79 23.99
C ASP A 262 -5.04 34.14 24.68
N GLN A 263 -5.17 32.86 25.07
CA GLN A 263 -4.07 32.10 25.65
C GLN A 263 -2.94 31.89 24.64
N LEU A 264 -3.25 31.62 23.37
CA LEU A 264 -2.25 31.51 22.30
C LEU A 264 -1.51 32.84 22.08
N ARG A 265 -2.22 33.99 22.08
CA ARG A 265 -1.60 35.32 21.98
C ARG A 265 -0.66 35.61 23.16
N SER A 266 -1.09 35.32 24.38
CA SER A 266 -0.25 35.46 25.57
C SER A 266 1.02 34.58 25.48
N THR A 267 0.88 33.37 24.93
CA THR A 267 2.02 32.46 24.75
C THR A 267 3.02 32.98 23.72
N LEU A 268 2.57 33.65 22.64
CA LEU A 268 3.48 34.29 21.68
C LEU A 268 4.29 35.42 22.34
N ALA A 269 3.62 36.28 23.13
CA ALA A 269 4.28 37.37 23.85
C ALA A 269 5.35 36.83 24.81
N GLN A 270 5.06 35.72 25.51
CA GLN A 270 6.07 35.02 26.33
C GLN A 270 7.26 34.53 25.50
N MET A 271 7.04 34.05 24.27
CA MET A 271 8.15 33.57 23.41
C MET A 271 9.02 34.72 22.95
N GLN A 272 8.41 35.86 22.64
CA GLN A 272 9.11 37.10 22.30
C GLN A 272 9.96 37.59 23.48
N ALA A 273 9.43 37.55 24.71
CA ALA A 273 10.18 37.90 25.91
C ALA A 273 11.39 36.96 26.16
N VAL A 274 11.22 35.65 25.95
CA VAL A 274 12.32 34.67 26.03
C VAL A 274 13.42 34.97 25.01
N ALA A 275 13.04 35.37 23.80
CA ALA A 275 14.01 35.73 22.77
C ALA A 275 14.80 36.98 23.17
N LEU A 276 14.09 38.01 23.64
CA LEU A 276 14.69 39.27 24.07
C LEU A 276 15.67 39.06 25.24
N ALA A 277 15.29 38.23 26.23
CA ALA A 277 16.16 37.91 27.37
C ALA A 277 17.47 37.21 26.97
N ARG A 278 17.53 36.60 25.78
CA ARG A 278 18.73 35.95 25.22
C ARG A 278 19.44 36.80 24.17
N GLY A 279 19.13 38.09 24.13
CA GLY A 279 19.71 39.06 23.18
C GLY A 279 19.27 38.85 21.73
N GLY A 280 18.21 38.08 21.48
CA GLY A 280 17.69 37.81 20.15
C GLY A 280 16.24 38.25 19.97
N ARG A 281 15.62 37.84 18.86
CA ARG A 281 14.24 38.19 18.50
C ARG A 281 13.45 36.96 18.06
N CYS A 282 12.16 36.93 18.39
CA CYS A 282 11.23 35.97 17.80
C CYS A 282 10.53 36.68 16.62
N LEU A 283 10.76 36.19 15.41
CA LEU A 283 10.27 36.80 14.17
C LEU A 283 8.86 36.33 13.79
N SER A 284 8.37 35.26 14.42
CA SER A 284 7.02 34.76 14.15
C SER A 284 5.93 35.71 14.68
N THR A 285 4.91 35.94 13.86
CA THR A 285 3.74 36.79 14.17
C THR A 285 2.56 36.00 14.74
N GLY A 286 2.64 34.68 14.79
CA GLY A 286 1.58 33.81 15.27
C GLY A 286 2.10 32.60 16.04
N TYR A 287 1.31 32.14 17.02
CA TYR A 287 1.57 30.93 17.79
C TYR A 287 0.38 29.98 17.64
N ARG A 288 0.61 28.83 17.01
CA ARG A 288 -0.44 27.84 16.74
C ARG A 288 -0.54 26.78 17.83
N ASN A 289 0.59 26.20 18.23
CA ASN A 289 0.74 25.29 19.35
C ASN A 289 2.22 25.08 19.68
N SER A 290 2.53 24.31 20.73
CA SER A 290 3.88 24.04 21.21
C SER A 290 4.75 23.17 20.31
N ARG A 291 4.17 22.51 19.30
CA ARG A 291 4.88 21.63 18.35
C ARG A 291 5.20 22.32 17.03
N VAL A 292 4.54 23.44 16.71
CA VAL A 292 4.82 24.21 15.51
C VAL A 292 6.08 25.05 15.75
N LYS A 293 7.01 25.00 14.81
CA LYS A 293 8.26 25.78 14.89
C LYS A 293 7.94 27.27 14.79
N LEU A 294 8.67 28.06 15.58
CA LEU A 294 8.75 29.51 15.43
C LEU A 294 10.10 29.86 14.80
N THR A 295 10.15 31.04 14.19
CA THR A 295 11.35 31.62 13.59
C THR A 295 12.01 32.53 14.62
N TRP A 296 13.29 32.30 14.86
CA TRP A 296 14.09 33.00 15.87
C TRP A 296 15.30 33.64 15.22
N GLU A 297 15.78 34.71 15.82
CA GLU A 297 16.99 35.45 15.47
C GLU A 297 17.86 35.57 16.74
N CYS A 298 19.15 35.31 16.66
CA CYS A 298 20.05 35.45 17.81
C CYS A 298 20.73 36.82 17.81
N HIS A 299 21.45 37.14 18.88
CA HIS A 299 22.21 38.38 19.01
C HIS A 299 23.29 38.59 17.93
N ARG A 300 23.70 37.53 17.21
CA ARG A 300 24.63 37.65 16.08
C ARG A 300 23.93 37.91 14.75
N GLY A 301 22.60 37.73 14.66
CA GLY A 301 21.81 37.85 13.44
C GLY A 301 21.47 36.52 12.74
N HIS A 302 21.81 35.35 13.32
CA HIS A 302 21.42 34.07 12.71
C HIS A 302 19.92 33.84 12.83
N VAL A 303 19.29 33.49 11.72
CA VAL A 303 17.87 33.12 11.68
C VAL A 303 17.71 31.59 11.60
N TRP A 304 16.88 31.00 12.45
CA TRP A 304 16.56 29.58 12.40
C TRP A 304 15.15 29.27 12.89
N GLU A 305 14.67 28.08 12.56
CA GLU A 305 13.37 27.57 13.02
C GLU A 305 13.55 26.56 14.15
N ALA A 306 12.83 26.76 15.26
CA ALA A 306 12.84 25.85 16.39
C ALA A 306 11.48 25.81 17.10
N VAL A 307 11.15 24.66 17.70
CA VAL A 307 9.93 24.54 18.50
C VAL A 307 10.08 25.32 19.82
N PRO A 308 9.02 25.99 20.30
CA PRO A 308 9.05 26.77 21.55
C PRO A 308 9.57 25.97 22.76
N GLY A 309 9.23 24.68 22.83
CA GLY A 309 9.65 23.80 23.92
C GLY A 309 11.17 23.66 24.04
N SER A 310 11.89 23.47 22.92
CA SER A 310 13.34 23.30 22.93
C SER A 310 14.05 24.60 23.33
N VAL A 311 13.47 25.75 22.92
CA VAL A 311 13.98 27.06 23.30
C VAL A 311 13.79 27.33 24.79
N LYS A 312 12.64 26.98 25.36
CA LYS A 312 12.44 27.06 26.82
C LYS A 312 13.41 26.15 27.60
N GLN A 313 13.70 24.96 27.08
CA GLN A 313 14.62 23.99 27.69
C GLN A 313 16.10 24.37 27.58
N GLY A 314 16.44 25.50 26.93
CA GLY A 314 17.80 26.04 26.90
C GLY A 314 18.54 25.89 25.58
N THR A 315 17.95 25.24 24.57
CA THR A 315 18.54 25.21 23.22
C THR A 315 18.31 26.55 22.53
N TRP A 316 19.37 27.19 22.02
CA TRP A 316 19.27 28.52 21.39
C TRP A 316 19.62 28.48 19.91
N CYS A 317 20.72 29.11 19.50
CA CYS A 317 21.16 29.18 18.12
C CYS A 317 22.13 28.04 17.78
N PRO A 318 21.84 27.18 16.78
CA PRO A 318 22.74 26.10 16.39
C PRO A 318 24.06 26.62 15.81
N ASN A 319 24.03 27.73 15.07
CA ASN A 319 25.24 28.34 14.50
C ASN A 319 26.13 28.90 15.61
N CYS A 320 25.60 29.65 16.58
CA CYS A 320 26.37 30.07 17.76
C CYS A 320 26.95 28.87 18.51
N ALA A 321 26.18 27.81 18.74
CA ALA A 321 26.67 26.63 19.45
C ALA A 321 27.84 25.94 18.73
N VAL A 322 27.85 25.94 17.39
CA VAL A 322 28.98 25.42 16.59
C VAL A 322 30.17 26.38 16.62
N LEU A 323 29.93 27.68 16.55
CA LEU A 323 30.95 28.72 16.69
C LEU A 323 31.63 28.62 18.06
N ASP A 324 30.90 28.42 19.15
CA ASP A 324 31.48 28.34 20.50
C ASP A 324 32.38 27.10 20.67
N ARG A 325 32.06 25.99 19.99
CA ARG A 325 32.83 24.73 20.05
C ARG A 325 34.02 24.70 19.10
N THR A 326 33.98 25.42 17.98
CA THR A 326 34.97 25.29 16.91
C THR A 326 36.08 26.34 17.00
N LYS A 327 37.32 25.93 17.30
CA LYS A 327 38.48 26.86 17.36
C LYS A 327 39.14 27.14 16.00
N LYS A 328 38.86 26.35 14.95
CA LYS A 328 39.48 26.49 13.62
C LYS A 328 38.85 27.62 12.81
N ARG A 329 39.59 28.71 12.56
CA ARG A 329 39.13 29.94 11.88
C ARG A 329 38.41 29.69 10.54
N GLY A 330 38.96 28.85 9.67
CA GLY A 330 38.35 28.54 8.36
C GLY A 330 36.98 27.84 8.46
N LYS A 331 36.77 27.00 9.48
CA LYS A 331 35.47 26.35 9.70
C LYS A 331 34.46 27.28 10.37
N ARG A 332 34.91 28.26 11.15
CA ARG A 332 34.05 29.24 11.82
C ARG A 332 33.35 30.17 10.81
N LYS A 333 34.04 30.57 9.74
CA LYS A 333 33.52 31.50 8.72
C LYS A 333 32.15 31.07 8.19
N ARG A 334 32.01 29.78 7.84
CA ARG A 334 30.76 29.13 7.37
C ARG A 334 29.55 29.32 8.29
N TYR A 335 29.76 29.45 9.60
CA TYR A 335 28.69 29.56 10.59
C TYR A 335 28.53 30.97 11.13
N ASP A 336 29.29 31.95 10.60
CA ASP A 336 29.03 33.36 10.89
C ASP A 336 27.85 33.87 10.05
N VAL A 337 27.31 35.05 10.39
CA VAL A 337 26.16 35.61 9.64
C VAL A 337 26.58 36.07 8.24
N ASP A 338 27.84 36.46 8.07
CA ASP A 338 28.37 37.02 6.82
C ASP A 338 28.91 35.96 5.82
N GLY A 339 28.99 34.69 6.23
CA GLY A 339 29.42 33.56 5.37
C GLY A 339 30.93 33.33 5.25
#